data_AF-A0A9Q1M624-F1
#
_entry.id   AF-A0A9Q1M624-F1
#
_cell.length_a   1.000
_cell.length_b   1.000
_cell.length_c   1.000
_cell.angle_alpha   90.00
_cell.angle_beta   90.00
_cell.angle_gamma   90.00
#
_symmetry.space_group_name_H-M   'P 1'
#
loop_
_entity.id
_entity.type
_entity.pdbx_description
1 polymer ?
#
loop_
_entity_poly.entity_id
_entity_poly.type
_entity_poly.pdbx_seq_one_letter_code
_entity_poly.pdbx_strand_id
1 'polypeptide(L)'
;MKGVVRALLDLPVEIKKRNKDNVIPGTGYFPLSPQNPIVEALGLYDMSSADDIHAFCSQLDASPYHRETIKKCAAGIHELLLDIARKICEGLGLASNSFEEWPCLFRFNKYSFTLEAVGSTAALLQTHFFSLYYKMMKMLVVLKS
;
A
#
# COMPACT_ATOMS: atom_id res chain seq x y z
N MET A 1 -14.83 0.44 4.39
CA MET A 1 -13.66 0.55 3.49
C MET A 1 -14.00 0.59 1.99
N LYS A 2 -14.62 -0.43 1.39
CA LYS A 2 -14.86 -0.50 -0.07
C LYS A 2 -15.48 0.77 -0.68
N GLY A 3 -16.55 1.30 -0.08
CA GLY A 3 -17.19 2.54 -0.54
C GLY A 3 -16.28 3.77 -0.44
N VAL A 4 -15.46 3.86 0.62
CA VAL A 4 -14.49 4.95 0.80
C VAL A 4 -13.40 4.91 -0.28
N VAL A 5 -12.85 3.72 -0.56
CA VAL A 5 -11.86 3.55 -1.63
C VAL A 5 -12.43 3.96 -2.98
N ARG A 6 -13.66 3.55 -3.30
CA ARG A 6 -14.35 3.96 -4.52
C ARG A 6 -14.50 5.48 -4.59
N ALA A 7 -15.01 6.10 -3.52
CA ALA A 7 -15.20 7.54 -3.45
C ALA A 7 -13.89 8.33 -3.66
N LEU A 8 -12.78 7.84 -3.12
CA LEU A 8 -11.46 8.47 -3.32
C LEU A 8 -10.94 8.32 -4.75
N LEU A 9 -11.11 7.15 -5.38
CA LEU A 9 -10.66 6.91 -6.75
C LEU A 9 -11.55 7.62 -7.79
N ASP A 10 -12.79 7.94 -7.44
CA ASP A 10 -13.72 8.72 -8.26
C ASP A 10 -13.55 10.25 -8.09
N LEU A 11 -12.63 10.71 -7.25
CA LEU A 11 -12.27 12.12 -7.15
C LEU A 11 -11.73 12.66 -8.50
N PRO A 12 -11.88 13.98 -8.76
CA PRO A 12 -11.24 14.64 -9.89
C PRO A 12 -9.72 14.37 -9.94
N VAL A 13 -9.17 14.29 -11.15
CA VAL A 13 -7.75 13.94 -11.35
C VAL A 13 -6.80 14.97 -10.72
N GLU A 14 -7.22 16.23 -10.67
CA GLU A 14 -6.54 17.37 -10.07
C GLU A 14 -6.38 17.15 -8.56
N ILE A 15 -7.40 16.58 -7.92
CA ILE A 15 -7.35 16.21 -6.51
C ILE A 15 -6.44 15.00 -6.33
N LYS A 16 -6.58 13.96 -7.15
CA LYS A 16 -5.77 12.74 -7.05
C LYS A 16 -4.27 13.03 -7.26
N LYS A 17 -3.91 13.95 -8.16
CA LYS A 17 -2.54 14.43 -8.38
C LYS A 17 -1.90 15.09 -7.16
N ARG A 18 -2.67 15.51 -6.15
CA ARG A 18 -2.13 15.99 -4.87
C ARG A 18 -1.60 14.86 -4.00
N ASN A 19 -1.98 13.60 -4.26
CA ASN A 19 -1.35 12.43 -3.66
C ASN A 19 0.01 12.19 -4.31
N LYS A 20 1.02 12.87 -3.76
CA LYS A 20 2.39 12.84 -4.27
C LYS A 20 3.16 11.64 -3.73
N ASP A 21 4.22 11.27 -4.43
CA ASP A 21 5.21 10.36 -3.90
C ASP A 21 5.81 10.91 -2.60
N ASN A 22 6.09 10.01 -1.65
CA ASN A 22 6.81 10.34 -0.43
C ASN A 22 8.32 10.06 -0.62
N VAL A 23 8.95 9.35 0.32
CA VAL A 23 10.38 8.99 0.27
C VAL A 23 10.73 8.11 -0.93
N ILE A 24 9.77 7.32 -1.45
CA ILE A 24 9.99 6.34 -2.52
C ILE A 24 9.20 6.76 -3.77
N PRO A 25 9.84 6.88 -4.95
CA PRO A 25 9.15 7.15 -6.21
C PRO A 25 8.08 6.10 -6.55
N GLY A 26 6.96 6.56 -7.09
CA GLY A 26 5.81 5.73 -7.46
C GLY A 26 4.91 5.30 -6.29
N THR A 27 5.09 5.85 -5.08
CA THR A 27 4.26 5.53 -3.90
C THR A 27 2.98 6.36 -3.77
N GLY A 28 2.86 7.47 -4.49
CA GLY A 28 1.66 8.30 -4.52
C GLY A 28 0.66 7.86 -5.59
N TYR A 29 0.03 8.86 -6.22
CA TYR A 29 -0.93 8.67 -7.28
C TYR A 29 -0.28 8.09 -8.53
N PHE A 30 -0.84 6.98 -9.00
CA PHE A 30 -0.45 6.29 -10.21
C PHE A 30 -1.55 6.52 -11.26
N PRO A 31 -1.37 7.46 -12.21
CA PRO A 31 -2.37 7.77 -13.22
C PRO A 31 -2.42 6.67 -14.29
N LEU A 32 -3.57 6.62 -14.98
CA LEU A 32 -3.66 5.87 -16.23
C LEU A 32 -2.66 6.42 -17.25
N SER A 33 -2.03 5.53 -18.01
CA SER A 33 -1.10 5.89 -19.07
C SER A 33 -1.24 4.93 -20.26
N PRO A 34 -0.69 5.25 -21.45
CA PRO A 34 -0.68 4.32 -22.57
C PRO A 34 -0.04 2.96 -22.22
N GLN A 35 0.91 2.92 -21.29
CA GLN A 35 1.55 1.69 -20.81
C GLN A 35 0.70 0.95 -19.77
N ASN A 36 -0.15 1.67 -19.03
CA ASN A 36 -1.06 1.12 -18.02
C ASN A 36 -2.47 1.70 -18.22
N PRO A 37 -3.19 1.31 -19.28
CA PRO A 37 -4.45 1.94 -19.66
C PRO A 37 -5.63 1.54 -18.76
N ILE A 38 -5.45 0.54 -17.90
CA ILE A 38 -6.53 -0.08 -17.10
C ILE A 38 -6.39 0.26 -15.62
N VAL A 39 -5.17 0.47 -15.13
CA VAL A 39 -4.87 0.53 -13.70
C VAL A 39 -4.58 1.96 -13.25
N GLU A 40 -5.41 2.45 -12.35
CA GLU A 40 -5.19 3.68 -11.61
C GLU A 40 -4.99 3.35 -10.13
N ALA A 41 -4.12 4.07 -9.42
CA ALA A 41 -3.96 3.85 -8.00
C ALA A 41 -3.70 5.11 -7.18
N LEU A 42 -4.06 5.07 -5.90
CA LEU A 42 -3.64 6.01 -4.86
C LEU A 42 -2.79 5.26 -3.83
N GLY A 43 -1.83 5.93 -3.22
CA GLY A 43 -0.94 5.30 -2.27
C GLY A 43 -0.75 6.09 -0.97
N LEU A 44 -0.75 5.34 0.12
CA LEU A 44 -0.48 5.79 1.48
C LEU A 44 0.84 5.14 1.91
N TYR A 45 1.85 5.96 2.17
CA TYR A 45 3.24 5.50 2.32
C TYR A 45 3.45 4.54 3.48
N ASP A 46 3.02 4.90 4.68
CA ASP A 46 3.10 4.03 5.86
C ASP A 46 1.78 4.02 6.62
N MET A 47 1.06 2.91 6.55
CA MET A 47 -0.22 2.74 7.24
C MET A 47 -0.09 2.55 8.75
N SER A 48 1.12 2.36 9.27
CA SER A 48 1.37 2.36 10.72
C SER A 48 1.53 3.77 11.29
N SER A 49 1.84 4.75 10.43
CA SER A 49 2.07 6.15 10.81
C SER A 49 0.78 6.97 10.79
N ALA A 50 0.40 7.51 11.96
CA ALA A 50 -0.76 8.40 12.06
C ALA A 50 -0.59 9.68 11.23
N ASP A 51 0.64 10.18 11.12
CA ASP A 51 0.97 11.37 10.34
C ASP A 51 0.84 11.11 8.84
N ASP A 52 1.28 9.96 8.35
CA ASP A 52 1.13 9.60 6.94
C ASP A 52 -0.33 9.35 6.57
N ILE A 53 -1.13 8.73 7.46
CA ILE A 53 -2.59 8.63 7.29
C ILE A 53 -3.22 10.02 7.21
N HIS A 54 -2.83 10.93 8.11
CA HIS A 54 -3.37 12.29 8.14
C HIS A 54 -2.99 13.08 6.88
N ALA A 55 -1.73 13.00 6.44
CA ALA A 55 -1.23 13.65 5.24
C ALA A 55 -1.94 13.12 3.99
N PHE A 56 -2.04 11.80 3.83
CA PHE A 56 -2.78 11.16 2.73
C PHE A 56 -4.22 11.66 2.65
N CYS A 57 -4.94 11.63 3.78
CA CYS A 57 -6.32 12.08 3.82
C CYS A 57 -6.48 13.57 3.51
N SER A 58 -5.51 14.39 3.90
CA SER A 58 -5.54 15.84 3.66
C SER A 58 -5.21 16.19 2.21
N GLN A 59 -4.32 15.45 1.55
CA GLN A 59 -4.06 15.62 0.12
C GLN A 59 -5.31 15.37 -0.74
N LEU A 60 -6.21 14.48 -0.27
CA LEU A 60 -7.41 14.07 -1.00
C LEU A 60 -8.70 14.76 -0.52
N ASP A 61 -8.61 15.75 0.38
CA ASP A 61 -9.76 16.39 1.04
C ASP A 61 -10.77 15.37 1.60
N ALA A 62 -10.25 14.27 2.17
CA ALA A 62 -11.09 13.20 2.68
C ALA A 62 -11.97 13.70 3.83
N SER A 63 -13.27 13.34 3.79
CA SER A 63 -14.23 13.67 4.84
C SER A 63 -13.84 13.03 6.19
N PRO A 64 -14.36 13.53 7.33
CA PRO A 64 -14.12 12.90 8.63
C PRO A 64 -14.48 11.41 8.66
N TYR A 65 -15.58 11.03 7.99
CA TYR A 65 -15.99 9.64 7.86
C TYR A 65 -14.98 8.79 7.06
N HIS A 66 -14.46 9.33 5.95
CA HIS A 66 -13.42 8.64 5.16
C HIS A 66 -12.13 8.45 5.98
N ARG A 67 -11.70 9.49 6.69
CA ARG A 67 -10.51 9.48 7.56
C ARG A 67 -10.60 8.38 8.62
N GLU A 68 -11.68 8.36 9.38
CA GLU A 68 -11.89 7.35 10.43
C GLU A 68 -11.97 5.93 9.87
N THR A 69 -12.61 5.77 8.70
CA THR A 69 -12.69 4.46 8.05
C THR A 69 -11.31 3.96 7.61
N ILE A 70 -10.48 4.83 7.03
CA ILE A 70 -9.11 4.49 6.62
C ILE A 70 -8.26 4.15 7.82
N LYS A 71 -8.29 4.98 8.87
CA LYS A 71 -7.53 4.75 10.11
C LYS A 71 -7.82 3.39 10.74
N LYS A 72 -9.10 3.05 10.89
CA LYS A 72 -9.51 1.74 11.45
C LYS A 72 -9.08 0.57 10.56
N CYS A 73 -9.21 0.73 9.24
CA CYS A 73 -8.80 -0.31 8.30
C CYS A 73 -7.27 -0.51 8.28
N ALA A 74 -6.51 0.59 8.29
CA ALA A 74 -5.06 0.58 8.34
C ALA A 74 -4.54 -0.14 9.59
N ALA A 75 -5.08 0.20 10.76
CA ALA A 75 -4.72 -0.46 12.03
C ALA A 75 -4.98 -1.98 11.98
N GLY A 76 -6.17 -2.40 11.55
CA GLY A 76 -6.50 -3.83 11.48
C GLY A 76 -5.67 -4.62 10.45
N ILE A 77 -5.32 -4.00 9.31
CA ILE A 77 -4.43 -4.64 8.32
C ILE A 77 -3.00 -4.70 8.84
N HIS A 78 -2.52 -3.65 9.52
CA HIS A 78 -1.17 -3.64 10.10
C HIS A 78 -1.02 -4.72 11.18
N GLU A 79 -1.98 -4.84 12.10
CA GLU A 79 -2.00 -5.91 13.10
C GLU A 79 -1.96 -7.30 12.47
N LEU A 80 -2.80 -7.55 11.44
CA LEU A 80 -2.80 -8.80 10.71
C LEU A 80 -1.46 -9.08 10.01
N LEU A 81 -0.83 -8.05 9.44
CA LEU A 81 0.47 -8.17 8.78
C LEU A 81 1.56 -8.57 9.77
N LEU A 82 1.59 -7.97 10.96
CA LEU A 82 2.53 -8.33 12.02
C LEU A 82 2.32 -9.76 12.53
N ASP A 83 1.07 -10.20 12.67
CA ASP A 83 0.75 -11.58 13.06
C ASP A 83 1.20 -12.60 12.00
N ILE A 84 0.99 -12.31 10.72
CA ILE A 84 1.48 -13.15 9.61
C ILE A 84 3.01 -13.19 9.63
N ALA A 85 3.68 -12.04 9.78
CA ALA A 85 5.14 -11.97 9.81
C ALA A 85 5.72 -12.81 10.97
N ARG A 86 5.11 -12.73 12.16
CA ARG A 86 5.46 -13.56 13.31
C ARG A 86 5.31 -15.05 13.01
N LYS A 87 4.17 -15.48 12.46
CA LYS A 87 3.92 -16.89 12.11
C LYS A 87 4.90 -17.42 11.06
N ILE A 88 5.32 -16.57 10.11
CA ILE A 88 6.38 -16.93 9.14
C ILE A 88 7.72 -17.16 9.86
N CYS A 89 8.11 -16.29 10.81
CA CYS A 89 9.32 -16.49 11.61
C CYS A 89 9.28 -17.78 12.43
N GLU A 90 8.18 -18.02 13.14
CA GLU A 90 7.97 -19.24 13.94
C GLU A 90 8.08 -20.50 13.07
N GLY A 91 7.44 -20.50 11.89
CA GLY A 91 7.50 -21.61 10.94
C GLY A 91 8.89 -21.86 10.36
N LEU A 92 9.77 -20.86 10.41
CA LEU A 92 11.18 -20.96 10.01
C LEU A 92 12.12 -21.25 11.19
N GLY A 93 11.60 -21.43 12.40
CA GLY A 93 12.39 -21.64 13.62
C GLY A 93 13.17 -20.40 14.07
N LEU A 94 12.79 -19.21 13.59
CA LEU A 94 13.42 -17.96 13.97
C LEU A 94 12.74 -17.39 15.22
N ALA A 95 13.53 -16.78 16.10
CA ALA A 95 12.99 -15.97 17.19
C ALA A 95 12.14 -14.83 16.60
N SER A 96 10.98 -14.55 17.22
CA SER A 96 10.11 -13.48 16.78
C SER A 96 10.84 -12.14 16.93
N ASN A 97 11.15 -11.49 15.82
CA ASN A 97 11.69 -10.13 15.79
C ASN A 97 10.54 -9.13 15.66
N SER A 98 10.72 -7.91 16.19
CA SER A 98 9.70 -6.86 16.03
C SER A 98 9.69 -6.33 14.59
N PHE A 99 8.52 -6.42 13.95
CA PHE A 99 8.24 -5.86 12.62
C PHE A 99 7.49 -4.53 12.69
N GLU A 100 7.24 -4.01 13.90
CA GLU A 100 6.39 -2.83 14.15
C GLU A 100 6.93 -1.57 13.46
N GLU A 101 8.26 -1.41 13.39
CA GLU A 101 8.91 -0.25 12.77
C GLU A 101 9.07 -0.37 11.24
N TRP A 102 8.42 -1.35 10.60
CA TRP A 102 8.55 -1.54 9.15
C TRP A 102 7.49 -0.72 8.42
N PRO A 103 7.89 0.24 7.56
CA PRO A 103 6.93 1.02 6.80
C PRO A 103 6.06 0.12 5.94
N CYS A 104 4.75 0.29 6.03
CA CYS A 104 3.78 -0.54 5.33
C CYS A 104 3.03 0.28 4.27
N LEU A 105 3.47 0.18 3.01
CA LEU A 105 2.81 0.83 1.87
C LEU A 105 1.41 0.26 1.66
N PHE A 106 0.40 1.12 1.73
CA PHE A 106 -0.98 0.75 1.51
C PHE A 106 -1.51 1.38 0.22
N ARG A 107 -1.86 0.54 -0.75
CA ARG A 107 -2.26 0.96 -2.10
C ARG A 107 -3.71 0.65 -2.40
N PHE A 108 -4.40 1.62 -2.99
CA PHE A 108 -5.78 1.49 -3.47
C PHE A 108 -5.77 1.48 -4.99
N ASN A 109 -6.16 0.36 -5.61
CA ASN A 109 -6.15 0.20 -7.06
C ASN A 109 -7.59 0.20 -7.62
N LYS A 110 -7.78 0.88 -8.75
CA LYS A 110 -8.97 0.80 -9.62
C LYS A 110 -8.56 0.16 -10.93
N TYR A 111 -9.29 -0.87 -11.34
CA TYR A 111 -9.14 -1.52 -12.64
C TYR A 111 -10.36 -1.18 -13.49
N SER A 112 -10.16 -0.39 -14.54
CA SER A 112 -11.22 0.07 -15.45
C SER A 112 -11.23 -0.80 -16.69
N PHE A 113 -11.81 -2.00 -16.58
CA PHE A 113 -11.91 -2.92 -17.71
C PHE A 113 -12.96 -2.46 -18.73
N THR A 114 -12.61 -2.55 -20.01
CA THR A 114 -13.55 -2.46 -21.13
C THR A 114 -13.82 -3.86 -21.68
N LEU A 115 -14.82 -4.00 -22.56
CA LEU A 115 -15.11 -5.30 -23.21
C LEU A 115 -13.91 -5.81 -24.00
N GLU A 116 -13.14 -4.91 -24.62
CA GLU A 116 -11.94 -5.23 -25.38
C GLU A 116 -10.80 -5.76 -24.49
N ALA A 117 -10.81 -5.43 -23.20
CA ALA A 117 -9.80 -5.89 -22.24
C ALA A 117 -10.12 -7.29 -21.66
N VAL A 118 -11.28 -7.88 -21.95
CA VAL A 118 -11.65 -9.20 -21.45
C VAL A 118 -10.72 -10.27 -22.03
N GLY A 119 -10.14 -11.09 -21.16
CA GLY A 119 -9.15 -12.11 -21.54
C GLY A 119 -7.71 -11.58 -21.65
N SER A 120 -7.49 -10.27 -21.47
CA SER A 120 -6.15 -9.68 -21.43
C SER A 120 -5.56 -9.64 -20.01
N THR A 121 -4.24 -9.49 -19.93
CA THR A 121 -3.51 -9.34 -18.67
C THR A 121 -3.41 -7.85 -18.29
N ALA A 122 -4.07 -7.45 -17.19
CA ALA A 122 -4.14 -6.05 -16.77
C ALA A 122 -2.83 -5.48 -16.20
N ALA A 123 -1.93 -6.35 -15.73
CA ALA A 123 -0.62 -5.99 -15.22
C ALA A 123 0.38 -7.08 -15.59
N LEU A 124 1.55 -6.68 -16.10
CA LEU A 124 2.61 -7.62 -16.43
C LEU A 124 3.02 -8.46 -15.21
N LEU A 125 3.56 -9.65 -15.47
CA LEU A 125 4.09 -10.52 -14.44
C LEU A 125 5.20 -9.77 -13.67
N GLN A 126 5.00 -9.60 -12.36
CA GLN A 126 5.93 -8.90 -11.48
C GLN A 126 6.04 -9.64 -10.15
N THR A 127 7.22 -9.58 -9.53
CA THR A 127 7.38 -9.93 -8.12
C THR A 127 7.24 -8.67 -7.28
N HIS A 128 6.61 -8.78 -6.11
CA HIS A 128 6.51 -7.65 -5.21
C HIS A 128 7.87 -7.36 -4.56
N PHE A 129 8.40 -6.16 -4.79
CA PHE A 129 9.55 -5.67 -4.05
C PHE A 129 9.10 -5.28 -2.64
N PHE A 130 9.18 -6.22 -1.71
CA PHE A 130 9.13 -5.91 -0.29
C PHE A 130 10.52 -5.43 0.15
N SER A 131 10.59 -4.37 0.96
CA SER A 131 11.84 -3.98 1.64
C SER A 131 12.41 -5.06 2.56
N LEU A 132 11.70 -6.21 2.70
CA LEU A 132 12.20 -7.46 3.28
C LEU A 132 13.63 -7.76 2.85
N TYR A 133 14.01 -7.56 1.59
CA TYR A 133 15.31 -8.03 1.10
C TYR A 133 16.51 -7.39 1.83
N TYR A 134 16.44 -6.09 2.16
CA TYR A 134 17.56 -5.40 2.80
C TYR A 134 17.63 -5.65 4.32
N LYS A 135 16.48 -5.80 5.00
CA LYS A 135 16.43 -6.11 6.44
C LYS A 135 16.58 -7.61 6.73
N MET A 136 16.04 -8.51 5.89
CA MET A 136 16.29 -9.95 6.00
C MET A 136 17.74 -10.30 5.72
N MET A 137 18.42 -9.65 4.77
CA MET A 137 19.86 -9.86 4.61
C MET A 137 20.64 -9.42 5.86
N LYS A 138 20.24 -8.34 6.54
CA LYS A 138 20.80 -7.99 7.86
C LYS A 138 20.50 -9.05 8.93
N MET A 139 19.30 -9.63 8.99
CA MET A 139 19.01 -10.76 9.89
C MET A 139 19.85 -12.00 9.57
N LEU A 140 20.01 -12.35 8.29
CA LEU A 140 20.82 -13.48 7.85
C LEU A 140 22.32 -13.28 8.13
N VAL A 141 22.80 -12.03 8.16
CA VAL A 141 24.16 -11.69 8.57
C VAL A 141 24.32 -11.84 10.09
N VAL A 142 23.32 -11.45 10.89
CA VAL A 142 23.34 -11.61 12.36
C VAL A 142 23.23 -13.08 12.79
N LEU A 143 22.59 -13.94 12.00
CA LEU A 143 22.48 -15.39 12.27
C LEU A 143 23.74 -16.19 11.87
N LYS A 144 24.74 -15.55 11.24
CA LYS A 144 26.03 -16.16 10.89
C LYS A 144 27.20 -15.68 11.77
N SER A 145 26.92 -14.87 12.80
CA SER A 145 27.86 -14.39 13.81
C SER A 145 27.47 -14.91 15.18
#